data_AF-A0A4Z0Y9N3-F1
#
_entry.id   AF-A0A4Z0Y9N3-F1
#
_cell.length_a   1.000
_cell.length_b   1.000
_cell.length_c   1.000
_cell.angle_alpha   90.00
_cell.angle_beta   90.00
_cell.angle_gamma   90.00
#
_symmetry.space_group_name_H-M   'P 1'
#
loop_
_entity.id
_entity.type
_entity.pdbx_description
1 polymer ?
#
loop_
_entity_poly.entity_id
_entity_poly.type
_entity_poly.pdbx_seq_one_letter_code
_entity_poly.pdbx_strand_id
1 'polypeptide(L)' 'MKGIVEERAVELGEYIIKNKTTVRGAAKKFGVSKSTVHMVVA' A
#
# COMPACT_ATOMS: atom_id res chain seq x y z
N MET A 1 16.57 -8.81 6.12
CA MET A 1 15.82 -7.54 6.02
C MET A 1 15.02 -7.44 4.70
N LYS A 2 14.43 -8.55 4.21
CA LYS A 2 13.60 -8.57 2.99
C LYS A 2 12.08 -8.68 3.26
N GLY A 3 11.66 -9.19 4.42
CA GLY A 3 10.23 -9.41 4.71
C GLY A 3 9.38 -8.15 4.87
N ILE A 4 9.95 -7.03 5.32
CA ILE A 4 9.17 -5.84 5.71
C ILE A 4 8.51 -5.16 4.49
N VAL A 5 9.15 -5.21 3.31
CA VAL A 5 8.63 -4.54 2.11
C VAL A 5 7.54 -5.38 1.45
N GLU A 6 7.74 -6.70 1.37
CA GLU A 6 6.78 -7.64 0.77
C GLU A 6 5.50 -7.73 1.61
N GLU A 7 5.62 -7.86 2.93
CA GLU A 7 4.45 -7.87 3.83
C GLU A 7 3.63 -6.58 3.71
N ARG A 8 4.31 -5.44 3.61
CA ARG A 8 3.63 -4.14 3.46
C ARG A 8 2.95 -3.98 2.10
N ALA A 9 3.50 -4.57 1.04
CA ALA A 9 2.86 -4.58 -0.28
C ALA A 9 1.55 -5.38 -0.25
N VAL A 10 1.58 -6.55 0.40
CA VAL A 10 0.40 -7.39 0.60
C VAL A 10 -0.64 -6.66 1.44
N GLU A 11 -0.26 -6.08 2.58
CA GLU A 11 -1.18 -5.35 3.46
C GLU A 11 -1.86 -4.17 2.75
N LEU A 12 -1.10 -3.39 1.97
CA LEU A 12 -1.65 -2.30 1.17
C LEU A 12 -2.62 -2.80 0.10
N GLY A 13 -2.28 -3.88 -0.61
CA GLY A 13 -3.13 -4.50 -1.62
C GLY A 13 -4.44 -5.03 -1.04
N GLU A 14 -4.36 -5.77 0.06
CA GLU A 14 -5.52 -6.29 0.79
C GLU A 14 -6.41 -5.15 1.29
N TYR A 15 -5.84 -4.08 1.84
CA TYR A 15 -6.60 -2.92 2.27
C TYR A 15 -7.35 -2.26 1.12
N ILE A 16 -6.70 -2.10 -0.03
CA ILE A 16 -7.30 -1.50 -1.23
C ILE A 16 -8.51 -2.31 -1.69
N ILE A 17 -8.38 -3.63 -1.79
CA ILE A 17 -9.44 -4.54 -2.23
C ILE A 17 -10.58 -4.55 -1.21
N LYS A 18 -10.26 -4.76 0.07
CA LYS A 18 -11.25 -4.87 1.16
C LYS A 18 -12.10 -3.61 1.32
N ASN A 19 -11.48 -2.44 1.17
CA ASN A 19 -12.16 -1.16 1.36
C ASN A 19 -12.65 -0.53 0.04
N LYS A 20 -12.43 -1.20 -1.10
CA LYS A 20 -12.71 -0.66 -2.45
C LYS A 20 -12.20 0.77 -2.62
N THR A 21 -11.03 1.06 -2.07
CA THR A 21 -10.47 2.42 -2.06
C THR A 21 -9.49 2.61 -3.21
N THR A 22 -9.07 3.85 -3.45
CA THR A 22 -8.03 4.14 -4.44
C THR A 22 -6.64 4.07 -3.81
N VAL A 23 -5.60 3.94 -4.63
CA VAL A 23 -4.19 4.04 -4.18
C VAL A 23 -3.95 5.34 -3.40
N ARG A 24 -4.58 6.45 -3.80
CA ARG A 24 -4.48 7.73 -3.07
C ARG A 24 -5.16 7.67 -1.71
N GLY A 25 -6.29 6.97 -1.60
CA GLY A 25 -7.00 6.76 -0.34
C GLY A 25 -6.18 5.91 0.63
N ALA A 26 -5.61 4.81 0.15
CA ALA A 26 -4.68 3.99 0.93
C ALA A 26 -3.44 4.79 1.36
N ALA A 27 -2.81 5.53 0.46
CA ALA A 27 -1.65 6.38 0.78
C ALA A 27 -1.93 7.34 1.94
N LYS A 28 -3.09 8.02 1.94
CA LYS A 28 -3.52 8.88 3.04
C LYS A 28 -3.72 8.11 4.36
N LYS A 29 -4.33 6.92 4.30
CA LYS A 29 -4.58 6.09 5.49
C LYS A 29 -3.28 5.61 6.15
N PHE A 30 -2.31 5.21 5.34
CA PHE A 30 -1.02 4.69 5.79
C PHE A 30 0.05 5.77 5.96
N GLY A 31 -0.31 7.06 5.85
CA GLY A 31 0.59 8.18 6.08
C GLY A 31 1.76 8.26 5.10
N VAL A 32 1.58 7.76 3.87
CA VAL A 32 2.64 7.64 2.87
C VAL A 32 2.26 8.36 1.58
N SER A 33 3.25 8.61 0.74
CA SER A 33 2.98 9.24 -0.56
C SER A 33 2.37 8.22 -1.54
N LYS A 34 1.61 8.73 -2.51
CA LYS A 34 1.05 7.89 -3.59
C LYS A 34 2.15 7.13 -4.35
N SER A 35 3.29 7.78 -4.64
CA SER A 35 4.42 7.14 -5.33
C SER A 35 5.05 6.06 -4.47
N THR A 36 5.12 6.22 -3.15
CA THR A 36 5.57 5.17 -2.23
C THR A 36 4.69 3.94 -2.32
N VAL A 37 3.36 4.08 -2.40
CA VAL A 37 2.46 2.92 -2.59
C VAL A 37 2.69 2.26 -3.94
N HIS A 38 2.88 3.02 -5.02
CA HIS A 38 3.17 2.46 -6.34
C HIS A 38 4.52 1.75 -6.41
N MET A 39 5.56 2.29 -5.78
CA MET A 39 6.92 1.72 -5.80
C MET A 39 7.08 0.49 -4.89
N VAL A 40 6.15 0.28 -3.95
CA VAL A 40 6.09 -0.91 -3.09
C VAL A 40 5.27 -2.03 -3.75
N VAL A 41 4.34 -1.67 -4.64
CA VAL A 41 3.48 -2.62 -5.37
C VAL A 41 4.04 -2.97 -6.75
N ALA A 42 4.87 -2.10 -7.35
CA ALA A 42 5.58 -2.33 -8.62
C ALA A 42 6.97 -2.92 -8.37
#